data_AF-A0A9D7PZV0-F1
#
_entry.id   AF-A0A9D7PZV0-F1
#
_cell.length_a   1.000
_cell.length_b   1.000
_cell.length_c   1.000
_cell.angle_alpha   90.00
_cell.angle_beta   90.00
_cell.angle_gamma   90.00
#
_symmetry.space_group_name_H-M   'P 1'
#
loop_
_entity.id
_entity.type
_entity.pdbx_description
1 polymer ?
#
loop_
_entity_poly.entity_id
_entity_poly.type
_entity_poly.pdbx_seq_one_letter_code
_entity_poly.pdbx_strand_id
1 'polypeptide(L)'
;MEDKFKYIVDLATQYQNYSENPQSLLNALNDLPQEELVSLYQEYSDSLAEFKPVNFLRVEVLRRLLDGESLNIEVVEKLKADIRDKNIYAFEEA
;
A
#
# COMPACT_ATOMS: atom_id res chain seq x y z
N MET A 1 4.88 22.02 -22.19
CA MET A 1 4.64 22.60 -20.84
C MET A 1 3.22 22.30 -20.41
N GLU A 2 2.25 22.45 -21.31
CA GLU A 2 0.86 22.01 -21.15
C GLU A 2 0.73 20.54 -20.72
N ASP A 3 1.51 19.62 -21.29
CA ASP A 3 1.44 18.18 -20.92
C ASP A 3 1.83 17.90 -19.47
N LYS A 4 2.83 18.62 -18.94
CA LYS A 4 3.26 18.46 -17.54
C LYS A 4 2.21 19.02 -16.58
N PHE A 5 1.58 20.14 -16.96
CA PHE A 5 0.51 20.73 -16.16
C PHE A 5 -0.73 19.81 -16.15
N LYS A 6 -1.11 19.27 -17.30
CA LYS A 6 -2.18 18.29 -17.42
C LYS A 6 -1.89 17.05 -16.57
N TYR A 7 -0.68 16.50 -16.65
CA TYR A 7 -0.28 15.35 -15.83
C TYR A 7 -0.43 15.59 -14.33
N ILE A 8 -0.03 16.77 -13.84
CA ILE A 8 -0.18 17.13 -12.42
C ILE A 8 -1.66 17.23 -12.04
N VAL A 9 -2.50 17.82 -12.90
CA VAL A 9 -3.95 17.93 -12.68
C VAL A 9 -4.60 16.53 -12.66
N ASP A 10 -4.19 15.65 -13.57
CA ASP A 10 -4.71 14.28 -13.66
C ASP A 10 -4.33 13.48 -12.40
N LEU A 11 -3.09 13.57 -11.93
CA LEU A 11 -2.64 12.96 -10.67
C LEU A 11 -3.40 13.51 -9.45
N ALA A 12 -3.57 14.83 -9.37
CA ALA A 12 -4.30 15.44 -8.25
C ALA A 12 -5.75 14.96 -8.21
N THR A 13 -6.39 14.85 -9.38
CA THR A 13 -7.76 14.33 -9.51
C THR A 13 -7.82 12.86 -9.08
N GLN A 14 -6.85 12.05 -9.50
CA GLN A 14 -6.77 10.64 -9.11
C GLN A 14 -6.62 10.47 -7.59
N TYR A 15 -5.73 11.23 -6.96
CA TYR A 15 -5.54 11.18 -5.50
C TYR A 15 -6.76 11.70 -4.72
N GLN A 16 -7.43 12.72 -5.24
CA GLN A 16 -8.69 13.19 -4.65
C GLN A 16 -9.75 12.06 -4.68
N ASN A 17 -9.89 11.38 -5.82
CA ASN A 17 -10.83 10.26 -5.95
C ASN A 17 -10.50 9.12 -4.97
N TYR A 18 -9.22 8.78 -4.79
CA TYR A 18 -8.81 7.78 -3.81
C TYR A 18 -9.11 8.20 -2.37
N SER A 19 -9.02 9.50 -2.05
CA SER A 19 -9.36 10.02 -0.73
C SER A 19 -10.86 10.01 -0.46
N GLU A 20 -11.70 10.28 -1.46
CA GLU A 20 -13.16 10.32 -1.32
C GLU A 20 -13.80 8.93 -1.40
N ASN A 21 -13.19 8.03 -2.16
CA ASN A 21 -13.69 6.67 -2.35
C ASN A 21 -12.57 5.64 -2.08
N PRO A 22 -12.42 5.18 -0.83
CA PRO A 22 -11.41 4.20 -0.45
C PRO A 22 -11.47 2.90 -1.26
N GLN A 23 -12.65 2.49 -1.74
CA GLN A 23 -12.78 1.29 -2.57
C GLN A 23 -12.06 1.44 -3.91
N SER A 24 -12.06 2.65 -4.49
CA SER A 24 -11.36 2.92 -5.75
C SER A 24 -9.84 2.77 -5.59
N LEU A 25 -9.30 3.14 -4.42
CA LEU A 25 -7.90 2.92 -4.08
C LEU A 25 -7.60 1.42 -3.96
N LEU A 26 -8.42 0.68 -3.22
CA LEU A 26 -8.19 -0.76 -3.01
C LEU A 26 -8.25 -1.54 -4.33
N ASN A 27 -9.19 -1.20 -5.21
CA ASN A 27 -9.25 -1.80 -6.55
C ASN A 27 -7.97 -1.49 -7.35
N ALA A 28 -7.55 -0.23 -7.37
CA ALA A 28 -6.32 0.16 -8.08
C ALA A 28 -5.07 -0.55 -7.54
N LEU A 29 -4.99 -0.79 -6.21
CA LEU A 29 -3.89 -1.54 -5.61
C LEU A 29 -3.93 -3.03 -5.97
N ASN A 30 -5.13 -3.63 -6.02
CA ASN A 30 -5.30 -5.04 -6.40
C ASN A 30 -4.98 -5.29 -7.88
N ASP A 31 -5.13 -4.26 -8.73
CA ASP A 31 -4.87 -4.34 -10.17
C ASP A 31 -3.39 -4.08 -10.54
N LEU A 32 -2.53 -3.83 -9.54
CA LEU A 32 -1.10 -3.56 -9.79
C LEU A 32 -0.39 -4.79 -10.41
N PRO A 33 0.48 -4.58 -11.42
CA PRO A 33 1.29 -5.66 -11.97
C PRO A 33 2.22 -6.28 -10.94
N GLN A 34 2.38 -7.60 -10.99
CA GLN A 34 3.24 -8.33 -10.05
C GLN A 34 4.70 -7.83 -10.06
N GLU A 35 5.22 -7.43 -11.22
CA GLU A 35 6.57 -6.88 -11.36
C GLU A 35 6.75 -5.58 -10.56
N GLU A 36 5.74 -4.70 -10.58
CA GLU A 36 5.74 -3.46 -9.80
C GLU A 36 5.66 -3.75 -8.30
N LEU A 37 4.83 -4.72 -7.90
CA LEU A 37 4.71 -5.14 -6.50
C LEU A 37 6.03 -5.67 -5.94
N VAL A 38 6.78 -6.46 -6.71
CA VAL A 38 8.10 -6.97 -6.30
C VAL A 38 9.09 -5.81 -6.11
N SER A 39 9.13 -4.87 -7.07
CA SER A 39 10.02 -3.70 -6.98
C SER A 39 9.72 -2.85 -5.75
N LEU A 40 8.45 -2.56 -5.50
CA LEU A 40 8.01 -1.78 -4.34
C LEU A 40 8.29 -2.52 -3.02
N TYR A 41 8.08 -3.84 -2.99
CA TYR A 41 8.33 -4.64 -1.79
C TYR A 41 9.80 -4.59 -1.39
N GLN A 42 10.72 -4.67 -2.34
CA GLN A 42 12.17 -4.53 -2.10
C GLN A 42 12.50 -3.13 -1.58
N GLU A 43 12.02 -2.08 -2.25
CA GLU A 43 12.26 -0.67 -1.86
C GLU A 43 11.81 -0.40 -0.41
N TYR A 44 10.61 -0.86 -0.04
CA TYR A 44 10.10 -0.62 1.31
C TYR A 44 10.69 -1.53 2.36
N SER A 45 11.05 -2.77 2.03
CA SER A 45 11.72 -3.70 2.96
C SER A 45 13.10 -3.20 3.38
N ASP A 46 13.87 -2.61 2.45
CA ASP A 46 15.18 -2.02 2.75
C ASP A 46 15.06 -0.80 3.69
N SER A 47 13.89 -0.16 3.74
CA SER A 47 13.61 1.01 4.58
C SER A 47 13.14 0.67 6.01
N LEU A 48 13.05 -0.61 6.37
CA LEU A 48 12.56 -1.07 7.69
C LEU A 48 13.57 -0.95 8.84
N ALA A 49 14.76 -0.38 8.60
CA ALA A 49 15.78 -0.17 9.64
C ALA A 49 15.28 0.64 10.85
N GLU A 50 14.22 1.44 10.69
CA GLU A 50 13.54 2.16 11.77
C GLU A 50 12.04 1.81 11.80
N PHE A 51 11.51 1.53 13.00
CA PHE A 51 10.08 1.22 13.14
C PHE A 51 9.19 2.41 12.80
N LYS A 52 8.65 2.43 11.58
CA LYS A 52 7.69 3.41 11.09
C LYS A 52 6.38 2.68 10.75
N PRO A 53 5.30 2.82 11.54
CA PRO A 53 4.03 2.11 11.34
C PRO A 53 3.51 2.12 9.89
N VAL A 54 3.70 3.24 9.19
CA VAL A 54 3.31 3.40 7.79
C VAL A 54 4.15 2.52 6.86
N ASN A 55 5.45 2.36 7.12
CA ASN A 55 6.30 1.47 6.32
C ASN A 55 5.93 0.01 6.55
N PHE A 56 5.61 -0.39 7.79
CA PHE A 56 5.09 -1.73 8.07
C PHE A 56 3.79 -2.00 7.33
N LEU A 57 2.86 -1.03 7.35
CA LEU A 57 1.62 -1.16 6.59
C LEU A 57 1.87 -1.35 5.09
N ARG A 58 2.79 -0.57 4.50
CA ARG A 58 3.16 -0.69 3.08
C ARG A 58 3.74 -2.05 2.75
N VAL A 59 4.71 -2.52 3.53
CA VAL A 59 5.38 -3.82 3.32
C VAL A 59 4.37 -4.96 3.43
N GLU A 60 3.51 -4.93 4.44
CA GLU A 60 2.53 -5.98 4.67
C GLU A 60 1.44 -6.01 3.59
N VAL A 61 0.99 -4.83 3.14
CA VAL A 61 0.08 -4.73 2.00
C VAL A 61 0.71 -5.34 0.75
N LEU A 62 1.96 -5.02 0.45
CA LEU A 62 2.67 -5.55 -0.71
C LEU A 62 2.90 -7.06 -0.60
N ARG A 63 3.25 -7.57 0.57
CA ARG A 63 3.39 -9.01 0.83
C ARG A 63 2.10 -9.77 0.46
N ARG A 64 0.97 -9.32 1.00
CA ARG A 64 -0.34 -9.93 0.73
C ARG A 64 -0.71 -9.92 -0.74
N LEU A 65 -0.48 -8.79 -1.41
CA LEU A 65 -0.71 -8.69 -2.86
C LEU A 65 0.20 -9.64 -3.65
N LEU A 66 1.46 -9.81 -3.24
CA LEU A 66 2.40 -10.76 -3.85
C LEU A 66 2.00 -12.22 -3.61
N ASP A 67 1.39 -12.52 -2.46
CA ASP A 67 0.82 -13.83 -2.11
C ASP A 67 -0.51 -14.11 -2.84
N GLY A 68 -1.01 -13.15 -3.62
CA GLY A 68 -2.26 -13.25 -4.38
C GLY A 68 -3.52 -12.97 -3.54
N GLU A 69 -3.38 -12.41 -2.34
CA GLU A 69 -4.52 -11.95 -1.56
C GLU A 69 -5.06 -10.62 -2.11
N SER A 70 -6.39 -10.48 -2.15
CA SER A 70 -7.03 -9.21 -2.48
C SER A 70 -7.22 -8.35 -1.23
N LEU A 71 -6.86 -7.07 -1.33
CA LEU A 71 -7.15 -6.09 -0.30
C LEU A 71 -8.62 -5.69 -0.30
N ASN A 72 -9.18 -5.60 0.90
CA ASN A 72 -10.46 -4.97 1.17
C ASN A 72 -10.36 -4.12 2.44
N ILE A 73 -11.42 -3.37 2.76
CA ILE A 73 -11.43 -2.45 3.90
C ILE A 73 -11.18 -3.19 5.22
N GLU A 74 -11.77 -4.38 5.39
CA GLU A 74 -11.65 -5.18 6.61
C GLU A 74 -10.20 -5.63 6.85
N VAL A 75 -9.52 -6.10 5.79
CA VAL A 75 -8.11 -6.49 5.83
C VAL A 75 -7.25 -5.28 6.22
N VAL A 76 -7.48 -4.12 5.61
CA VAL A 76 -6.69 -2.91 5.90
C VAL A 76 -6.91 -2.42 7.33
N GLU A 77 -8.13 -2.40 7.83
CA GLU A 77 -8.41 -1.99 9.21
C GLU A 77 -7.84 -2.97 10.23
N LYS A 78 -7.86 -4.28 9.94
CA LYS A 78 -7.20 -5.29 10.76
C LYS A 78 -5.69 -5.05 10.83
N LEU A 79 -5.03 -4.83 9.69
CA LEU A 79 -3.60 -4.52 9.64
C LEU A 79 -3.25 -3.26 10.45
N LYS A 80 -4.06 -2.20 10.33
CA LYS A 80 -3.87 -0.98 11.12
C LYS A 80 -4.01 -1.24 12.63
N ALA A 81 -4.93 -2.12 13.04
CA ALA A 81 -5.09 -2.50 14.43
C ALA A 81 -3.86 -3.29 14.92
N ASP A 82 -3.43 -4.31 14.19
CA ASP A 82 -2.27 -5.15 14.53
C ASP A 82 -0.98 -4.31 14.68
N ILE A 83 -0.76 -3.35 13.77
CA ILE A 83 0.37 -2.41 13.82
C ILE A 83 0.27 -1.48 15.04
N ARG A 84 -0.94 -0.98 15.35
CA ARG A 84 -1.17 -0.09 16.51
C ARG A 84 -0.88 -0.78 17.83
N ASP A 85 -1.29 -2.03 17.94
CA ASP A 85 -1.11 -2.85 19.12
C ASP A 85 0.33 -3.39 19.25
N LYS A 86 1.22 -3.02 18.30
CA LYS A 86 2.61 -3.50 18.21
C LYS A 86 2.68 -5.03 18.30
N ASN A 87 1.71 -5.72 17.71
CA ASN A 87 1.80 -7.16 17.47
C ASN A 87 2.78 -7.41 16.31
N ILE A 88 4.03 -7.00 16.51
CA ILE A 88 5.09 -7.05 15.50
C ILE A 88 5.46 -8.52 15.22
N TYR A 89 5.25 -9.41 16.20
CA TYR A 89 5.43 -10.86 16.06
C TYR A 89 4.56 -11.51 14.97
N ALA A 90 3.44 -10.90 14.58
CA ALA A 90 2.64 -11.40 13.45
C ALA A 90 3.34 -11.22 12.09
N PHE A 91 4.42 -10.44 12.04
CA PHE A 91 5.20 -10.11 10.85
C PHE A 91 6.61 -10.71 10.86
N GLU A 92 7.02 -11.39 11.95
CA GLU A 92 8.33 -12.06 12.07
C GLU A 92 8.31 -13.54 11.66
N GLU A 93 7.13 -14.17 11.55
CA GLU A 93 6.98 -15.55 11.07
C GLU A 93 6.62 -15.58 9.57
N ALA A 94 7.62 -15.36 8.71
CA ALA A 94 7.65 -15.79 7.31
C ALA A 94 9.09 -16.08 6.87
#